data_AF-A0A969KN97-F1
#
_entry.id   AF-A0A969KN97-F1
#
_cell.length_a   1.000
_cell.length_b   1.000
_cell.length_c   1.000
_cell.angle_alpha   90.00
_cell.angle_beta   90.00
_cell.angle_gamma   90.00
#
_symmetry.space_group_name_H-M   'P 1'
#
loop_
_entity.id
_entity.type
_entity.pdbx_description
1 polymer ?
#
loop_
_entity_poly.entity_id
_entity_poly.type
_entity_poly.pdbx_seq_one_letter_code
_entity_poly.pdbx_strand_id
1 'polypeptide(L)'
;DPRSKTLRLSPQVFESPSLAAVGVAAHETGHALQDQQHYGALKLRSAMVPTVQIGSWLGPIIFFIGLFLTSAMGNTIAWIGLFIFGATALFTLVTLPVEFDASKRAKQLLVTEGILAPQELQGVNKVLDAAALTYVAAALQAIMTLAYYAFLLVGRRD
;
A
#
# COMPACT_ATOMS: atom_id res chain seq x y z
N ASP A 1 2.46 -2.13 -15.19
CA ASP A 1 1.54 -1.05 -15.58
C ASP A 1 0.20 -1.64 -15.98
N PRO A 2 -0.81 -1.56 -15.09
CA PRO A 2 -2.13 -2.14 -15.34
C PRO A 2 -2.84 -1.52 -16.55
N ARG A 3 -2.49 -0.28 -16.92
CA ARG A 3 -3.10 0.44 -18.04
C ARG A 3 -2.63 -0.11 -19.39
N SER A 4 -1.34 -0.41 -19.51
CA SER A 4 -0.75 -0.98 -20.72
C SER A 4 -0.59 -2.50 -20.67
N LYS A 5 -1.05 -3.15 -19.60
CA LYS A 5 -0.88 -4.59 -19.32
C LYS A 5 0.57 -5.07 -19.50
N THR A 6 1.52 -4.23 -19.08
CA THR A 6 2.95 -4.51 -19.23
C THR A 6 3.60 -4.69 -17.86
N LEU A 7 4.31 -5.79 -17.63
CA LEU A 7 5.22 -5.92 -16.50
C LEU A 7 6.56 -5.27 -16.84
N ARG A 8 7.06 -4.41 -15.95
CA ARG A 8 8.35 -3.73 -16.11
C ARG A 8 9.20 -4.10 -14.92
N LEU A 9 10.34 -4.74 -15.17
CA LEU A 9 11.34 -5.03 -14.15
C LEU A 9 12.40 -3.93 -14.20
N SER A 10 12.91 -3.51 -13.04
CA SER A 10 14.05 -2.60 -13.02
C SER A 10 15.30 -3.35 -13.53
N PRO A 11 16.30 -2.64 -14.09
CA PRO A 11 17.55 -3.26 -14.53
C PRO A 11 18.20 -4.12 -13.44
N GLN A 12 18.13 -3.67 -12.18
CA GLN A 12 18.69 -4.40 -11.04
C GLN A 12 18.00 -5.76 -10.79
N VAL A 13 16.69 -5.84 -11.04
CA VAL A 13 15.95 -7.11 -10.93
C VAL A 13 16.20 -7.98 -12.16
N PHE A 14 16.32 -7.37 -13.34
CA PHE A 14 16.53 -8.09 -14.60
C PHE A 14 17.93 -8.70 -14.71
N GLU A 15 18.97 -7.99 -14.29
CA GLU A 15 20.38 -8.37 -14.48
C GLU A 15 20.96 -9.19 -13.31
N SER A 16 20.23 -9.35 -12.21
CA SER A 16 20.73 -10.02 -11.00
C SER A 16 20.28 -11.49 -10.92
N PRO A 17 21.20 -12.47 -10.92
CA PRO A 17 20.88 -13.87 -10.68
C PRO A 17 20.76 -14.13 -9.17
N SER A 18 19.68 -13.66 -8.54
CA SER A 18 19.46 -13.80 -7.09
C SER A 18 18.04 -14.23 -6.73
N LEU A 19 17.88 -14.88 -5.56
CA LEU A 19 16.57 -15.25 -5.02
C LEU A 19 15.67 -14.02 -4.78
N ALA A 20 16.27 -12.87 -4.45
CA ALA A 20 15.52 -11.62 -4.30
C ALA A 20 14.97 -11.15 -5.65
N ALA A 21 15.78 -11.15 -6.70
CA ALA A 21 15.37 -10.73 -8.04
C ALA A 21 14.25 -11.62 -8.59
N VAL A 22 14.40 -12.95 -8.50
CA VAL A 22 13.35 -13.89 -8.96
C VAL A 22 12.08 -13.76 -8.13
N GLY A 23 12.21 -13.51 -6.82
CA GLY A 23 11.09 -13.27 -5.91
C GLY A 23 10.30 -12.01 -6.30
N VAL A 24 10.99 -10.90 -6.57
CA VAL A 24 10.35 -9.65 -7.02
C VAL A 24 9.67 -9.85 -8.37
N ALA A 25 10.34 -10.47 -9.34
CA ALA A 25 9.73 -10.76 -10.65
C ALA A 25 8.48 -11.65 -10.52
N ALA A 26 8.52 -12.65 -9.64
CA ALA A 26 7.36 -13.50 -9.35
C ALA A 26 6.25 -12.73 -8.63
N HIS A 27 6.57 -11.78 -7.74
CA HIS A 27 5.59 -10.91 -7.07
C HIS A 27 4.85 -10.03 -8.08
N GLU A 28 5.57 -9.40 -9.00
CA GLU A 28 4.98 -8.61 -10.08
C GLU A 28 4.10 -9.49 -11.00
N THR A 29 4.53 -10.73 -11.26
CA THR A 29 3.72 -11.73 -11.97
C THR A 29 2.47 -12.11 -11.17
N GLY A 30 2.57 -12.17 -9.84
CA GLY A 30 1.43 -12.35 -8.93
C GLY A 30 0.36 -11.26 -9.09
N HIS A 31 0.77 -9.99 -9.25
CA HIS A 31 -0.17 -8.91 -9.57
C HIS A 31 -0.80 -9.07 -10.96
N ALA A 32 -0.05 -9.54 -11.96
CA ALA A 32 -0.62 -9.83 -13.28
C ALA A 32 -1.66 -10.97 -13.21
N LEU A 33 -1.41 -12.00 -12.40
CA LEU A 33 -2.39 -13.07 -12.16
C LEU A 33 -3.63 -12.56 -11.42
N GLN A 34 -3.47 -11.69 -10.42
CA GLN A 34 -4.61 -11.05 -9.75
C GLN A 34 -5.48 -10.26 -10.73
N ASP A 35 -4.85 -9.50 -11.64
CA ASP A 35 -5.53 -8.71 -12.66
C ASP A 35 -6.29 -9.62 -13.65
N GLN A 36 -5.62 -10.67 -14.14
CA GLN A 36 -6.21 -11.68 -15.02
C GLN A 36 -7.40 -12.39 -14.37
N GLN A 37 -7.30 -12.73 -13.09
CA GLN A 37 -8.36 -13.40 -12.32
C GLN A 37 -9.40 -12.44 -11.75
N HIS A 38 -9.34 -11.16 -12.11
CA HIS A 38 -10.30 -10.15 -11.67
C HIS A 38 -10.41 -10.03 -10.14
N TYR A 39 -9.30 -10.19 -9.43
CA TYR A 39 -9.25 -10.16 -7.98
C TYR A 39 -9.84 -8.84 -7.44
N GLY A 40 -10.92 -8.95 -6.66
CA GLY A 40 -11.74 -7.80 -6.26
C GLY A 40 -10.96 -6.73 -5.49
N ALA A 41 -10.07 -7.14 -4.58
CA ALA A 41 -9.25 -6.20 -3.81
C ALA A 41 -8.29 -5.41 -4.71
N LEU A 42 -7.73 -6.04 -5.74
CA LEU A 42 -6.89 -5.34 -6.72
C LEU A 42 -7.70 -4.31 -7.51
N LYS A 43 -8.91 -4.67 -7.97
CA LYS A 43 -9.81 -3.72 -8.66
C LYS A 43 -10.16 -2.52 -7.78
N LEU A 44 -10.50 -2.79 -6.52
CA LEU A 44 -10.83 -1.76 -5.54
C LEU A 44 -9.62 -0.83 -5.30
N ARG A 45 -8.43 -1.40 -5.09
CA ARG A 45 -7.16 -0.63 -4.99
C ARG A 45 -7.01 0.28 -6.22
N SER A 46 -7.05 -0.28 -7.43
CA SER A 46 -6.85 0.48 -8.67
C SER A 46 -7.85 1.62 -8.85
N ALA A 47 -9.11 1.43 -8.48
CA ALA A 47 -10.14 2.46 -8.57
C ALA A 47 -9.91 3.62 -7.58
N MET A 48 -9.34 3.34 -6.41
CA MET A 48 -9.13 4.34 -5.35
C MET A 48 -7.85 5.17 -5.51
N VAL A 49 -6.83 4.68 -6.24
CA VAL A 49 -5.53 5.36 -6.41
C VAL A 49 -5.64 6.88 -6.70
N PRO A 50 -6.43 7.35 -7.68
CA PRO A 50 -6.47 8.79 -7.99
C PRO A 50 -7.03 9.62 -6.82
N THR A 51 -8.11 9.17 -6.19
CA THR A 51 -8.72 9.86 -5.05
C THR A 51 -7.81 9.87 -3.84
N VAL A 52 -7.11 8.76 -3.60
CA VAL A 52 -6.19 8.61 -2.48
C VAL A 52 -4.96 9.49 -2.66
N GLN A 53 -4.42 9.62 -3.86
CA GLN A 53 -3.30 10.51 -4.13
C GLN A 53 -3.64 11.98 -3.83
N ILE A 54 -4.86 12.40 -4.20
CA ILE A 54 -5.36 13.75 -3.91
C ILE A 54 -5.57 13.93 -2.39
N GLY A 55 -6.28 13.00 -1.75
CA GLY A 55 -6.62 13.09 -0.32
C GLY A 55 -5.40 12.98 0.60
N SER A 56 -4.37 12.21 0.22
CA SER A 56 -3.16 12.04 1.02
C SER A 56 -2.34 13.33 1.10
N TRP A 57 -2.41 14.15 0.05
CA TRP A 57 -1.76 15.46 0.02
C TRP A 57 -2.65 16.56 0.60
N LEU A 58 -3.91 16.64 0.17
CA LEU A 58 -4.83 17.70 0.61
C LEU A 58 -5.30 17.53 2.06
N GLY A 59 -5.53 16.30 2.52
CA GLY A 59 -6.07 16.01 3.85
C GLY A 59 -5.25 16.68 4.97
N PRO A 60 -3.92 16.40 5.06
CA PRO A 60 -3.06 17.05 6.04
C PRO A 60 -3.00 18.58 5.88
N ILE A 61 -2.96 19.10 4.65
CA ILE A 61 -2.93 20.55 4.39
C ILE A 61 -4.20 21.22 4.93
N ILE A 62 -5.37 20.68 4.57
CA ILE A 62 -6.67 21.17 5.04
C ILE A 62 -6.76 21.06 6.56
N PHE A 63 -6.29 19.95 7.13
CA PHE A 63 -6.22 19.74 8.57
C PHE A 63 -5.42 20.86 9.25
N PHE A 64 -4.21 21.14 8.79
CA PHE A 64 -3.36 22.18 9.37
C PHE A 64 -3.91 23.59 9.15
N ILE A 65 -4.50 23.89 7.98
CA ILE A 65 -5.18 25.18 7.75
C ILE A 65 -6.28 25.37 8.80
N GLY A 66 -7.12 24.36 8.99
CA GLY A 66 -8.15 24.41 10.03
C GLY A 66 -7.58 24.54 11.44
N LEU A 67 -6.45 23.88 11.71
CA LEU A 67 -5.77 23.92 13.00
C LEU A 67 -5.14 25.30 13.26
N PHE A 68 -4.66 26.04 12.27
CA PHE A 68 -4.15 27.40 12.48
C PHE A 68 -5.26 28.44 12.63
N LEU A 69 -6.46 28.16 12.11
CA LEU A 69 -7.62 29.02 12.29
C LEU A 69 -8.25 28.76 13.66
N THR A 70 -8.19 29.74 14.57
CA THR A 70 -8.72 29.61 15.94
C THR A 70 -10.24 29.75 16.04
N SER A 71 -10.94 29.90 14.91
CA SER A 71 -12.40 30.08 14.85
C SER A 71 -13.17 28.75 14.83
N ALA A 72 -14.48 28.82 15.09
CA ALA A 72 -15.38 27.68 14.93
C ALA A 72 -15.32 27.09 13.50
N MET A 73 -15.16 27.96 12.49
CA MET A 73 -14.95 27.54 11.10
C MET A 73 -13.63 26.77 10.93
N GLY A 74 -12.55 27.22 11.57
CA GLY A 74 -11.26 26.51 11.56
C GLY A 74 -11.36 25.10 12.10
N ASN A 75 -12.07 24.92 13.23
CA ASN A 75 -12.32 23.60 13.79
C ASN A 75 -13.06 22.67 12.80
N THR A 76 -14.11 23.16 12.15
CA THR A 76 -14.83 22.38 11.12
C THR A 76 -13.93 22.01 9.95
N ILE A 77 -13.10 22.94 9.46
CA ILE A 77 -12.14 22.68 8.39
C ILE A 77 -11.14 21.60 8.81
N ALA A 78 -10.65 21.64 10.05
CA ALA A 78 -9.69 20.65 10.55
C ALA A 78 -10.31 19.24 10.61
N TRP A 79 -11.56 19.11 11.04
CA TRP A 79 -12.29 17.84 10.99
C TRP A 79 -12.46 17.32 9.56
N ILE A 80 -12.78 18.19 8.60
CA ILE A 80 -12.86 17.82 7.18
C ILE A 80 -11.51 17.27 6.69
N GLY A 81 -10.41 17.97 7.00
CA GLY A 81 -9.06 17.51 6.66
C GLY A 81 -8.72 16.15 7.29
N LEU A 82 -9.09 15.95 8.55
CA LEU A 82 -8.91 14.66 9.25
C LEU A 82 -9.70 13.54 8.56
N PHE A 83 -10.96 13.76 8.18
CA PHE A 83 -11.78 12.75 7.50
C PHE A 83 -11.24 12.42 6.10
N ILE A 84 -10.79 13.43 5.34
CA ILE A 84 -10.16 13.21 4.03
C ILE A 84 -8.90 12.37 4.20
N PHE A 85 -8.02 12.73 5.14
CA PHE A 85 -6.80 11.97 5.42
C PHE A 85 -7.11 10.56 5.94
N GLY A 86 -8.11 10.41 6.81
CA GLY A 86 -8.58 9.12 7.34
C GLY A 86 -9.10 8.18 6.25
N ALA A 87 -9.86 8.72 5.29
CA ALA A 87 -10.30 7.96 4.13
C ALA A 87 -9.10 7.47 3.30
N THR A 88 -8.04 8.26 3.19
CA THR A 88 -6.79 7.82 2.53
C THR A 88 -5.96 6.85 3.35
N ALA A 89 -5.97 6.95 4.69
CA ALA A 89 -5.32 5.98 5.56
C ALA A 89 -5.97 4.60 5.43
N LEU A 90 -7.30 4.54 5.29
CA LEU A 90 -8.04 3.29 5.05
C LEU A 90 -7.58 2.58 3.77
N PHE A 91 -7.13 3.31 2.75
CA PHE A 91 -6.58 2.72 1.53
C PHE A 91 -5.33 1.87 1.78
N THR A 92 -4.48 2.26 2.73
CA THR A 92 -3.29 1.47 3.09
C THR A 92 -3.69 0.08 3.58
N LEU A 93 -4.79 -0.01 4.33
CA LEU A 93 -5.35 -1.28 4.81
C LEU A 93 -5.94 -2.11 3.68
N VAL A 94 -6.64 -1.49 2.72
CA VAL A 94 -7.19 -2.21 1.56
C VAL A 94 -6.09 -2.72 0.63
N THR A 95 -4.93 -2.08 0.62
CA THR A 95 -3.79 -2.51 -0.19
C THR A 95 -3.09 -3.75 0.39
N LEU A 96 -3.13 -3.95 1.71
CA LEU A 96 -2.47 -5.09 2.37
C LEU A 96 -2.91 -6.47 1.83
N PRO A 97 -4.22 -6.78 1.71
CA PRO A 97 -4.66 -8.04 1.09
C PRO A 97 -4.17 -8.26 -0.33
N VAL A 98 -3.95 -7.19 -1.10
CA VAL A 98 -3.46 -7.27 -2.48
C VAL A 98 -2.00 -7.72 -2.48
N GLU A 99 -1.17 -7.11 -1.66
CA GLU A 99 0.27 -7.42 -1.59
C GLU A 99 0.52 -8.82 -1.00
N PHE A 100 -0.20 -9.20 0.05
CA PHE A 100 -0.07 -10.56 0.63
C PHE A 100 -0.51 -11.66 -0.33
N ASP A 101 -1.62 -11.44 -1.05
CA ASP A 101 -2.11 -12.42 -2.03
C ASP A 101 -1.17 -12.53 -3.25
N ALA A 102 -0.60 -11.41 -3.71
CA ALA A 102 0.41 -11.41 -4.77
C ALA A 102 1.66 -12.20 -4.35
N SER A 103 2.19 -11.96 -3.15
CA SER A 103 3.32 -12.71 -2.60
C SER A 103 3.00 -14.20 -2.43
N LYS A 104 1.79 -14.55 -2.00
CA LYS A 104 1.36 -15.96 -1.88
C LYS A 104 1.36 -16.65 -3.26
N ARG A 105 0.82 -16.00 -4.28
CA ARG A 105 0.81 -16.52 -5.66
C ARG A 105 2.21 -16.64 -6.23
N ALA A 106 3.07 -15.66 -5.97
CA ALA A 106 4.47 -15.69 -6.38
C ALA A 106 5.21 -16.91 -5.83
N LYS A 107 5.09 -17.16 -4.52
CA LYS A 107 5.69 -18.32 -3.85
C LYS A 107 5.19 -19.63 -4.43
N GLN A 108 3.90 -19.73 -4.73
CA GLN A 108 3.31 -20.93 -5.35
C GLN A 108 3.84 -21.14 -6.77
N LEU A 109 3.82 -20.09 -7.59
CA LEU A 109 4.25 -20.13 -8.98
C LEU A 109 5.71 -20.57 -9.13
N LEU A 110 6.59 -20.06 -8.27
CA LEU A 110 8.02 -20.41 -8.29
C LEU A 110 8.27 -21.91 -8.09
N VAL A 111 7.39 -22.59 -7.33
CA VAL A 111 7.50 -24.04 -7.08
C VAL A 111 6.81 -24.84 -8.16
N THR A 112 5.59 -24.45 -8.55
CA THR A 112 4.79 -25.20 -9.52
C THR A 112 5.40 -25.19 -10.91
N GLU A 113 6.07 -24.10 -11.29
CA GLU A 113 6.80 -23.98 -12.55
C GLU A 113 8.22 -24.58 -12.49
N GLY A 114 8.64 -25.12 -11.34
CA GLY A 114 9.97 -25.70 -11.16
C GLY A 114 11.12 -24.68 -11.25
N ILE A 115 10.83 -23.39 -11.09
CA ILE A 115 11.84 -22.32 -11.13
C ILE A 115 12.75 -22.41 -9.90
N LEU A 116 12.20 -22.78 -8.75
CA LEU A 116 12.94 -22.96 -7.50
C LEU A 116 12.64 -24.30 -6.86
N ALA A 117 13.66 -24.91 -6.26
CA ALA A 117 13.50 -26.05 -5.38
C ALA A 117 12.84 -25.63 -4.05
N PRO A 118 12.12 -26.54 -3.36
CA PRO A 118 11.48 -26.24 -2.07
C PRO A 118 12.45 -25.69 -1.00
N GLN A 119 13.73 -26.03 -1.08
CA GLN A 119 14.76 -25.55 -0.15
C GLN A 119 15.13 -24.08 -0.42
N GLU A 120 15.04 -23.61 -1.66
CA GLU A 120 15.38 -22.23 -2.07
C GLU A 120 14.26 -21.23 -1.73
N LEU A 121 13.02 -21.73 -1.57
CA LEU A 121 11.87 -20.92 -1.13
C LEU A 121 12.10 -20.17 0.17
N GLN A 122 12.94 -20.71 1.07
CA GLN A 122 13.19 -20.04 2.35
C GLN A 122 13.79 -18.65 2.16
N GLY A 123 14.67 -18.48 1.17
CA GLY A 123 15.26 -17.18 0.83
C GLY A 123 14.23 -16.22 0.25
N VAL A 124 13.41 -16.69 -0.69
CA VAL A 124 12.33 -15.89 -1.30
C VAL A 124 11.30 -15.46 -0.26
N ASN A 125 10.91 -16.37 0.64
CA ASN A 125 9.97 -16.07 1.72
C ASN A 125 10.48 -14.93 2.58
N LYS A 126 11.75 -14.95 3.00
CA LYS A 126 12.33 -13.86 3.79
C LYS A 126 12.25 -12.52 3.05
N VAL A 127 12.54 -12.49 1.75
CA VAL A 127 12.51 -11.26 0.96
C VAL A 127 11.07 -10.75 0.80
N LEU A 128 10.14 -11.61 0.38
CA LEU A 128 8.75 -11.21 0.16
C LEU A 128 8.03 -10.85 1.46
N ASP A 129 8.32 -11.56 2.55
CA ASP A 129 7.74 -11.26 3.86
C ASP A 129 8.30 -9.94 4.40
N ALA A 130 9.60 -9.66 4.21
CA ALA A 130 10.19 -8.37 4.56
C ALA A 130 9.58 -7.23 3.74
N ALA A 131 9.37 -7.42 2.43
CA ALA A 131 8.68 -6.45 1.59
C ALA A 131 7.24 -6.22 2.07
N ALA A 132 6.51 -7.29 2.41
CA ALA A 132 5.15 -7.18 2.92
C ALA A 132 5.07 -6.40 4.25
N LEU A 133 6.06 -6.57 5.14
CA LEU A 133 6.17 -5.81 6.38
C LEU A 133 6.33 -4.30 6.14
N THR A 134 6.91 -3.86 5.01
CA THR A 134 6.97 -2.43 4.69
C THR A 134 5.59 -1.82 4.46
N TYR A 135 4.66 -2.57 3.85
CA TYR A 135 3.28 -2.14 3.70
C TYR A 135 2.55 -2.12 5.05
N VAL A 136 2.82 -3.09 5.92
CA VAL A 136 2.26 -3.11 7.29
C VAL A 136 2.75 -1.90 8.08
N ALA A 137 4.05 -1.59 8.00
CA ALA A 137 4.63 -0.42 8.65
C ALA A 137 4.00 0.89 8.12
N ALA A 138 3.78 1.02 6.81
CA ALA A 138 3.11 2.18 6.22
C ALA A 138 1.66 2.32 6.71
N ALA A 139 0.92 1.21 6.82
CA ALA A 139 -0.45 1.23 7.36
C ALA A 139 -0.47 1.65 8.84
N LEU A 140 0.43 1.11 9.65
CA LEU A 140 0.58 1.49 11.06
C LEU A 140 0.93 2.98 11.20
N GLN A 141 1.86 3.48 10.38
CA GLN A 141 2.25 4.90 10.39
C GLN A 141 1.06 5.80 10.03
N ALA A 142 0.25 5.42 9.04
CA ALA A 142 -0.95 6.16 8.67
C ALA A 142 -1.98 6.19 9.81
N ILE A 143 -2.21 5.06 10.48
CA ILE A 143 -3.10 4.96 11.64
C ILE A 143 -2.59 5.82 12.80
N MET A 144 -1.31 5.74 13.13
CA MET A 144 -0.70 6.54 14.20
C MET A 144 -0.80 8.03 13.92
N THR A 145 -0.57 8.44 12.66
CA THR A 145 -0.70 9.84 12.25
C THR A 145 -2.14 10.32 12.37
N LEU A 146 -3.11 9.50 11.97
CA LEU A 146 -4.53 9.80 12.10
C LEU A 146 -4.94 9.95 13.57
N ALA A 147 -4.49 9.02 14.43
CA ALA A 147 -4.73 9.07 15.87
C ALA A 147 -4.13 10.33 16.50
N TYR A 148 -2.91 10.71 16.09
CA TYR A 148 -2.24 11.93 16.53
C TYR A 148 -3.03 13.19 16.14
N TYR A 149 -3.49 13.29 14.89
CA TYR A 149 -4.31 14.42 14.43
C TYR A 149 -5.67 14.49 15.15
N ALA A 150 -6.31 13.34 15.39
CA ALA A 150 -7.53 13.28 16.17
C ALA A 150 -7.31 13.75 17.62
N PHE A 151 -6.21 13.31 18.25
CA PHE A 151 -5.84 13.73 19.60
C PHE A 151 -5.65 15.26 19.69
N LEU A 152 -4.92 15.85 18.73
CA LEU A 152 -4.74 17.30 18.65
C LEU A 152 -6.07 18.06 18.54
N LEU A 153 -7.04 17.54 17.78
CA LEU A 153 -8.34 18.18 17.61
C LEU A 153 -9.24 18.08 18.85
N VAL A 154 -9.22 16.92 19.52
CA VAL A 154 -10.02 16.70 20.73
C VAL A 154 -9.49 17.54 21.88
N GLY A 155 -8.17 17.63 22.08
CA GLY A 155 -7.55 18.45 23.13
C GLY A 155 -7.71 19.96 22.96
N ARG A 156 -8.32 20.42 21.87
CA ARG A 156 -8.58 21.84 21.58
C ARG A 156 -10.00 22.30 21.93
N ARG A 157 -10.86 21.38 22.39
CA ARG A 157 -12.27 21.65 22.72
C ARG A 157 -12.49 22.11 24.17
N ASP A 158 -11.42 22.28 24.94
CA ASP A 158 -11.40 22.87 26.28
C ASP A 158 -10.68 24.24 26.24
#